data_AF-A0A8T2JV17-F1
#
_entry.id   AF-A0A8T2JV17-F1
#
_cell.length_a   1.000
_cell.length_b   1.000
_cell.length_c   1.000
_cell.angle_alpha   90.00
_cell.angle_beta   90.00
_cell.angle_gamma   90.00
#
_symmetry.space_group_name_H-M   'P 1'
#
loop_
_entity.id
_entity.type
_entity.pdbx_description
1 polymer ?
#
loop_
_entity_poly.entity_id
_entity_poly.type
_entity_poly.pdbx_seq_one_letter_code
_entity_poly.pdbx_strand_id
1 'polypeptide(L)'
;MEQYGDPERILTYLQEVEERAEDVLGDRRQIVDLDIKRNQNREALRVLSKDPSISGIETVCFGNMFVNLPTNKTKEMIHQDQEKLNKEISELRMQLKLKLKRLHEAQGKPEIKGFDLTALSSEEIKAINKVLGE
;
A
#
# COMPACT_ATOMS: atom_id res chain seq x y z
N MET A 1 14.97 7.16 46.76
CA MET A 1 14.52 6.10 45.84
C MET A 1 13.16 6.48 45.26
N GLU A 2 13.04 7.70 44.73
CA GLU A 2 11.80 8.23 44.14
C GLU A 2 12.17 8.81 42.79
N GLN A 3 12.02 7.99 41.74
CA GLN A 3 12.11 8.41 40.36
C GLN A 3 10.89 7.84 39.62
N TYR A 4 9.71 8.02 40.20
CA TYR A 4 8.46 7.83 39.46
C TYR A 4 8.10 9.19 38.87
N GLY A 5 8.24 9.31 37.55
CA GLY A 5 7.80 10.51 36.83
C GLY A 5 6.32 10.78 37.07
N ASP A 6 5.97 12.06 37.09
CA ASP A 6 4.60 12.56 37.24
C ASP A 6 3.58 11.71 36.45
N PRO A 7 2.56 11.12 37.09
CA PRO A 7 1.56 10.27 36.44
C PRO A 7 0.91 10.92 35.21
N GLU A 8 0.68 12.23 35.26
CA GLU A 8 0.09 12.98 34.13
C GLU A 8 1.02 12.93 32.91
N ARG A 9 2.32 13.10 33.12
CA ARG A 9 3.33 13.05 32.06
C ARG A 9 3.42 11.67 31.40
N ILE A 10 3.27 10.60 32.19
CA ILE A 10 3.25 9.23 31.66
C ILE A 10 2.00 9.00 30.81
N LEU A 11 0.83 9.47 31.27
CA LEU A 11 -0.42 9.34 30.51
C LEU A 11 -0.37 10.10 29.18
N THR A 12 0.13 11.34 29.17
CA THR A 12 0.30 12.11 27.93
C THR A 12 1.23 11.38 26.95
N TYR A 13 2.36 10.87 27.44
CA TYR A 13 3.29 10.10 26.61
C TYR A 13 2.65 8.85 26.00
N LEU A 14 1.93 8.06 26.81
CA LEU A 14 1.22 6.87 26.32
C LEU A 14 0.15 7.23 25.28
N GLN A 15 -0.60 8.30 25.52
CA GLN A 15 -1.61 8.78 24.59
C GLN A 15 -0.98 9.16 23.23
N GLU A 16 0.14 9.89 23.22
CA GLU A 16 0.83 10.25 21.98
C GLU A 16 1.35 9.03 21.21
N VAL A 17 1.83 7.99 21.92
CA VAL A 17 2.30 6.75 21.30
C VAL A 17 1.13 5.96 20.71
N GLU A 18 0.02 5.85 21.43
CA GLU A 18 -1.19 5.15 20.98
C GLU A 18 -1.82 5.81 19.75
N GLU A 19 -1.94 7.13 19.74
CA GLU A 19 -2.46 7.87 18.57
C GLU A 19 -1.65 7.56 17.30
N ARG A 20 -0.32 7.60 17.41
CA ARG A 20 0.58 7.27 16.28
C ARG A 20 0.51 5.79 15.90
N ALA A 21 0.26 4.90 16.86
CA ALA A 21 0.12 3.48 16.59
C ALA A 21 -1.18 3.18 15.83
N GLU A 22 -2.28 3.80 16.23
CA GLU A 22 -3.58 3.66 15.57
C GLU A 22 -3.52 4.11 14.11
N ASP A 23 -2.87 5.24 13.82
CA ASP A 23 -2.65 5.71 12.45
C ASP A 23 -1.91 4.69 11.57
N VAL A 24 -0.86 4.06 12.12
CA VAL A 24 -0.07 3.03 11.41
C VAL A 24 -0.91 1.77 11.17
N LEU A 25 -1.73 1.37 12.14
CA LEU A 25 -2.62 0.23 12.01
C LEU A 25 -3.74 0.49 10.99
N GLY A 26 -4.31 1.71 10.98
CA GLY A 26 -5.30 2.16 10.01
C GLY A 26 -4.76 2.09 8.58
N ASP A 27 -3.59 2.68 8.32
CA ASP A 27 -2.95 2.64 7.00
C ASP A 27 -2.67 1.20 6.55
N ARG A 28 -2.17 0.34 7.45
CA ARG A 28 -1.95 -1.08 7.15
C ARG A 28 -3.24 -1.78 6.76
N ARG A 29 -4.33 -1.51 7.47
CA ARG A 29 -5.65 -2.08 7.18
C ARG A 29 -6.15 -1.61 5.82
N GLN A 30 -6.04 -0.30 5.53
CA GLN A 30 -6.42 0.26 4.23
C GLN A 30 -5.65 -0.38 3.08
N ILE A 31 -4.33 -0.60 3.22
CA ILE A 31 -3.53 -1.30 2.21
C ILE A 31 -4.09 -2.70 1.93
N VAL A 32 -4.43 -3.45 2.97
CA VAL A 32 -5.02 -4.80 2.82
C VAL A 32 -6.35 -4.74 2.07
N ASP A 33 -7.24 -3.81 2.44
CA ASP A 33 -8.56 -3.68 1.83
C ASP A 33 -8.45 -3.25 0.35
N LEU A 34 -7.50 -2.38 0.00
CA LEU A 34 -7.19 -2.01 -1.39
C LEU A 34 -6.57 -3.17 -2.17
N ASP A 35 -5.69 -3.96 -1.55
CA ASP A 35 -5.08 -5.14 -2.19
C ASP A 35 -6.14 -6.20 -2.53
N ILE A 36 -7.16 -6.38 -1.68
CA ILE A 36 -8.31 -7.26 -1.97
C ILE A 36 -9.03 -6.79 -3.24
N LYS A 37 -9.38 -5.50 -3.33
CA LYS A 37 -10.01 -4.91 -4.54
C LYS A 37 -9.14 -5.06 -5.77
N ARG A 38 -7.83 -4.83 -5.65
CA ARG A 38 -6.87 -5.02 -6.75
C ARG A 38 -6.86 -6.47 -7.21
N ASN A 39 -6.90 -7.44 -6.30
CA ASN A 39 -6.92 -8.85 -6.66
C ASN A 39 -8.22 -9.23 -7.38
N GLN A 40 -9.37 -8.76 -6.90
CA GLN A 40 -10.67 -8.95 -7.56
C GLN A 40 -10.65 -8.39 -8.99
N ASN A 41 -10.07 -7.21 -9.21
CA ASN A 41 -9.92 -6.64 -10.54
C ASN A 41 -9.02 -7.50 -11.46
N ARG A 42 -7.96 -8.11 -10.92
CA ARG A 42 -7.08 -9.01 -11.70
C ARG A 42 -7.80 -10.30 -12.08
N GLU A 43 -8.60 -10.85 -11.18
CA GLU A 43 -9.43 -12.02 -11.44
C GLU A 43 -10.47 -11.72 -12.53
N ALA A 44 -11.17 -10.58 -12.43
CA ALA A 44 -12.14 -10.14 -13.44
C ALA A 44 -11.50 -9.96 -14.82
N LEU A 45 -10.36 -9.26 -14.92
CA LEU A 45 -9.65 -9.11 -16.19
C LEU A 45 -9.24 -10.46 -16.78
N ARG A 46 -8.79 -11.40 -15.95
CA ARG A 46 -8.37 -12.73 -16.40
C ARG A 46 -9.55 -13.49 -17.01
N VAL A 47 -10.73 -13.41 -16.41
CA VAL A 47 -11.96 -14.02 -16.94
C VAL A 47 -12.34 -13.37 -18.27
N LEU A 48 -12.42 -12.03 -18.32
CA LEU A 48 -12.78 -11.29 -19.54
C LEU A 48 -11.78 -11.50 -20.69
N SER A 49 -10.53 -11.90 -20.40
CA SER A 49 -9.49 -12.10 -21.41
C SER A 49 -9.44 -13.53 -21.97
N LYS A 50 -10.08 -14.50 -21.29
CA LYS A 50 -9.95 -15.93 -21.63
C LYS A 50 -10.83 -16.34 -22.83
N ASP A 51 -11.96 -15.66 -23.05
CA ASP A 51 -12.89 -15.98 -24.13
C ASP A 51 -13.01 -14.82 -25.14
N PRO A 52 -12.28 -14.86 -26.27
CA PRO A 52 -12.38 -13.86 -27.34
C PRO A 52 -13.70 -13.95 -28.14
N SER A 53 -14.47 -15.04 -27.98
CA SER A 53 -15.81 -15.24 -28.53
C SER A 53 -16.90 -14.49 -27.76
N ILE A 54 -16.59 -13.91 -26.58
CA ILE A 54 -17.46 -12.97 -25.88
C ILE A 54 -17.32 -11.59 -26.56
N SER A 55 -17.90 -11.46 -27.74
CA SER A 55 -18.37 -10.17 -28.25
C SER A 55 -19.66 -9.87 -27.49
N GLY A 56 -19.51 -9.50 -26.21
CA GLY A 56 -20.58 -9.50 -25.23
C GLY A 56 -20.87 -8.13 -24.63
N ILE A 57 -22.08 -8.03 -24.10
CA ILE A 57 -22.46 -7.06 -23.09
C ILE A 57 -22.22 -7.74 -21.75
N GLU A 58 -21.34 -7.18 -20.93
CA GLU A 58 -21.06 -7.62 -19.57
C GLU A 58 -21.93 -6.85 -18.59
N THR A 59 -22.42 -7.54 -17.57
CA THR A 59 -23.12 -6.88 -16.46
C THR A 59 -22.13 -6.54 -15.35
N VAL A 60 -21.93 -5.25 -15.12
CA VAL A 60 -21.04 -4.71 -14.09
C VAL A 60 -21.86 -4.20 -12.91
N CYS A 61 -21.44 -4.53 -11.68
CA CYS A 61 -22.04 -3.96 -10.49
C CYS A 61 -21.43 -2.59 -10.19
N PHE A 62 -22.26 -1.55 -10.08
CA PHE A 62 -21.87 -0.20 -9.71
C PHE A 62 -22.73 0.28 -8.52
N GLY A 63 -22.16 0.23 -7.32
CA GLY A 63 -22.87 0.55 -6.09
C GLY A 63 -24.00 -0.45 -5.82
N ASN A 64 -25.24 -0.01 -5.98
CA ASN A 64 -26.44 -0.82 -5.83
C ASN A 64 -27.13 -1.14 -7.18
N MET A 65 -26.49 -0.86 -8.31
CA MET A 65 -27.05 -1.05 -9.65
C MET A 65 -26.20 -2.02 -10.46
N PHE A 66 -26.83 -2.67 -11.44
CA PHE A 66 -26.16 -3.49 -12.44
C PHE A 66 -26.28 -2.81 -13.80
N VAL A 67 -25.15 -2.59 -14.47
CA VAL A 67 -25.07 -1.87 -15.74
C VAL A 67 -24.47 -2.77 -16.80
N ASN A 68 -25.11 -2.79 -17.96
CA ASN A 68 -24.69 -3.55 -19.12
C ASN A 68 -23.72 -2.71 -19.96
N LEU A 69 -22.49 -3.20 -20.13
CA LEU A 69 -21.41 -2.50 -20.81
C LEU A 69 -20.70 -3.43 -21.81
N PRO A 70 -20.27 -2.93 -22.97
CA PRO A 70 -19.47 -3.74 -23.91
C PRO A 70 -18.20 -4.24 -23.23
N THR A 71 -17.81 -5.49 -23.49
CA THR A 71 -16.62 -6.13 -22.88
C THR A 71 -15.36 -5.28 -22.98
N ASN A 72 -15.12 -4.60 -24.11
CA ASN A 72 -13.95 -3.71 -24.29
C ASN A 72 -13.96 -2.53 -23.32
N LYS A 73 -15.12 -1.88 -23.15
CA LYS A 73 -15.28 -0.75 -22.23
C LYS A 73 -15.14 -1.22 -20.78
N THR A 74 -15.69 -2.38 -20.44
CA THR A 74 -15.54 -2.99 -19.11
C THR A 74 -14.07 -3.29 -18.79
N LYS A 75 -13.31 -3.85 -19.74
CA LYS A 75 -11.86 -4.07 -19.58
C LYS A 75 -11.12 -2.77 -19.32
N GLU A 76 -11.36 -1.75 -20.15
CA GLU A 76 -10.72 -0.45 -20.01
C GLU A 76 -11.00 0.18 -18.64
N MET A 77 -12.26 0.14 -18.18
CA MET A 77 -12.63 0.64 -16.86
C MET A 77 -11.89 -0.10 -15.72
N ILE A 78 -11.85 -1.43 -15.76
CA ILE A 78 -11.15 -2.22 -14.73
C ILE A 78 -9.63 -1.97 -14.78
N HIS A 79 -9.04 -1.75 -15.96
CA HIS A 79 -7.64 -1.37 -16.10
C HIS A 79 -7.34 -0.01 -15.46
N GLN A 80 -8.15 1.01 -15.73
CA GLN A 80 -8.00 2.34 -15.12
C GLN A 80 -8.13 2.27 -13.60
N ASP A 81 -9.06 1.47 -13.08
CA ASP A 81 -9.23 1.27 -11.65
C ASP A 81 -8.02 0.54 -11.04
N GLN A 82 -7.43 -0.44 -11.72
CA GLN A 82 -6.17 -1.05 -11.26
C GLN A 82 -5.02 -0.03 -11.18
N GLU A 83 -4.88 0.86 -12.15
CA GLU A 83 -3.83 1.89 -12.11
C GLU A 83 -4.01 2.83 -10.92
N LYS A 84 -5.26 3.25 -10.64
CA LYS A 84 -5.57 4.08 -9.46
C LYS A 84 -5.24 3.35 -8.16
N LEU A 85 -5.69 2.10 -8.02
CA LEU A 85 -5.40 1.28 -6.84
C LEU A 85 -3.89 1.09 -6.64
N ASN A 86 -3.13 0.87 -7.73
CA ASN A 86 -1.68 0.71 -7.65
C ASN A 86 -0.98 1.99 -7.17
N LYS A 87 -1.41 3.15 -7.66
CA LYS A 87 -0.88 4.45 -7.21
C LYS A 87 -1.19 4.68 -5.73
N GLU A 88 -2.45 4.51 -5.32
CA GLU A 88 -2.88 4.71 -3.94
C GLU A 88 -2.15 3.77 -2.96
N ILE A 89 -2.04 2.48 -3.30
CA ILE A 89 -1.29 1.50 -2.48
C ILE A 89 0.19 1.89 -2.38
N SER A 90 0.80 2.36 -3.46
CA SER A 90 2.21 2.76 -3.46
C SER A 90 2.44 4.01 -2.60
N GLU A 91 1.55 4.99 -2.70
CA GLU A 91 1.56 6.21 -1.88
C GLU A 91 1.36 5.87 -0.40
N LEU A 92 0.35 5.05 -0.07
CA LEU A 92 0.11 4.59 1.30
C LEU A 92 1.30 3.84 1.89
N ARG A 93 1.95 2.97 1.11
CA ARG A 93 3.17 2.28 1.55
C ARG A 93 4.29 3.25 1.87
N MET A 94 4.48 4.29 1.06
CA MET A 94 5.49 5.32 1.31
C MET A 94 5.18 6.12 2.59
N GLN A 95 3.93 6.55 2.76
CA GLN A 95 3.49 7.27 3.96
C GLN A 95 3.59 6.40 5.22
N LEU A 96 3.24 5.13 5.12
CA LEU A 96 3.34 4.16 6.20
C LEU A 96 4.79 4.05 6.72
N LYS A 97 5.80 4.11 5.84
CA LYS A 97 7.21 4.09 6.27
C LYS A 97 7.54 5.28 7.17
N LEU A 98 7.09 6.47 6.78
CA LEU A 98 7.33 7.71 7.54
C LEU A 98 6.60 7.67 8.89
N LYS A 99 5.34 7.23 8.91
CA LYS A 99 4.57 7.09 10.15
C LYS A 99 5.18 6.05 11.09
N LEU A 100 5.65 4.92 10.56
CA LEU A 100 6.33 3.88 11.33
C LEU A 100 7.63 4.40 11.96
N LYS A 101 8.41 5.20 11.23
CA LYS A 101 9.62 5.85 11.78
C LYS A 101 9.26 6.77 12.95
N ARG A 102 8.25 7.63 12.79
CA ARG A 102 7.77 8.53 13.86
C ARG A 102 7.24 7.78 15.09
N LEU A 103 6.61 6.62 14.90
CA LEU A 103 6.17 5.75 15.99
C LEU A 103 7.35 5.11 16.72
N HIS A 104 8.37 4.64 15.99
CA HIS A 104 9.60 4.11 16.57
C HIS A 104 10.34 5.16 17.41
N GLU A 105 10.47 6.37 16.88
CA GLU A 105 11.02 7.52 17.59
C GLU A 105 10.23 7.83 18.87
N ALA A 106 8.90 7.86 18.79
CA ALA A 106 8.03 8.08 19.96
C ALA A 106 8.25 7.00 21.04
N GLN A 107 8.43 5.74 20.64
CA GLN A 107 8.66 4.62 21.54
C GLN A 107 10.10 4.54 22.07
N GLY A 108 11.00 5.45 21.68
CA GLY A 108 12.42 5.40 22.04
C GLY A 108 13.16 4.19 21.45
N LYS A 109 12.61 3.57 20.40
CA LYS A 109 13.24 2.44 19.71
C LYS A 109 14.29 2.94 18.72
N PRO A 110 15.33 2.13 18.45
CA PRO A 110 16.32 2.48 17.42
C PRO A 110 15.66 2.63 16.06
N GLU A 111 16.27 3.45 15.19
CA GLU A 111 15.85 3.60 13.81
C GLU A 111 15.84 2.25 13.08
N ILE A 112 14.84 2.06 12.21
CA ILE A 112 14.65 0.83 11.46
C ILE A 112 15.68 0.79 10.32
N LYS A 113 16.75 0.03 10.52
CA LYS A 113 17.79 -0.18 9.51
C LYS A 113 17.23 -1.00 8.35
N GLY A 114 17.59 -0.61 7.13
CA GLY A 114 17.29 -1.38 5.92
C GLY A 114 15.86 -1.20 5.36
N PHE A 115 15.00 -0.42 6.02
CA PHE A 115 13.60 -0.23 5.61
C PHE A 115 13.45 0.60 4.33
N ASP A 116 14.43 1.46 4.06
CA ASP A 116 14.48 2.36 2.90
C ASP A 116 15.40 1.84 1.79
N LEU A 117 15.82 0.58 1.86
CA LEU A 117 16.60 -0.02 0.77
C LEU A 117 15.72 -0.22 -0.46
N THR A 118 16.21 0.25 -1.59
CA THR A 118 15.69 -0.04 -2.93
C THR A 118 16.65 -0.99 -3.64
N ALA A 119 16.11 -1.82 -4.52
CA ALA A 119 16.96 -2.66 -5.37
C ALA A 119 17.82 -1.76 -6.27
N LEU A 120 19.09 -2.13 -6.45
CA LEU A 120 19.99 -1.45 -7.37
C LEU A 120 19.50 -1.67 -8.81
N SER A 121 19.50 -0.60 -9.60
CA SER A 121 19.27 -0.64 -11.03
C SER A 121 20.44 -1.29 -11.77
N SER A 122 20.18 -1.78 -12.99
CA SER A 122 21.24 -2.35 -13.85
C SER A 122 22.38 -1.38 -14.12
N GLU A 123 22.13 -0.08 -14.09
CA GLU A 123 23.15 0.96 -14.26
C GLU A 123 24.01 1.11 -13.01
N GLU A 124 23.38 1.14 -11.83
CA GLU A 124 24.09 1.19 -10.54
C GLU A 124 24.94 -0.07 -10.33
N ILE A 125 24.44 -1.26 -10.71
CA ILE A 125 25.19 -2.51 -10.64
C ILE A 125 26.44 -2.45 -11.55
N LYS A 126 26.29 -1.98 -12.79
CA LYS A 126 27.42 -1.82 -13.72
C LYS A 126 28.45 -0.83 -13.20
N ALA A 127 28.02 0.26 -12.58
CA ALA A 127 28.90 1.24 -11.97
C ALA A 127 29.68 0.64 -10.79
N ILE A 128 29.00 -0.15 -9.95
CA ILE A 128 29.63 -0.86 -8.83
C ILE A 128 30.67 -1.86 -9.34
N ASN A 129 30.36 -2.68 -10.35
CA ASN A 129 31.31 -3.65 -10.92
C ASN A 129 32.55 -2.95 -11.49
N LYS A 130 32.35 -1.82 -12.18
CA LYS A 130 33.46 -0.98 -12.70
C LYS A 130 34.35 -0.41 -11.59
N VAL A 131 33.79 -0.09 -10.42
CA VAL A 131 34.54 0.40 -9.25
C VAL A 131 35.23 -0.76 -8.51
N LEU A 132 34.60 -1.93 -8.45
CA LEU A 132 35.13 -3.14 -7.80
C LEU A 132 36.16 -3.89 -8.67
N GLY A 133 36.31 -3.51 -9.95
CA GLY A 133 37.31 -4.09 -10.85
C GLY A 133 36.92 -5.45 -11.44
N GLU A 134 35.63 -5.77 -11.47
CA GLU A 134 35.07 -6.93 -12.19
C GLU A 134 34.57 -6.57 -13.59
#